data_AF-A0A3N7GBK7-F1
#
_entry.id   AF-A0A3N7GBK7-F1
#
_cell.length_a   1.000
_cell.length_b   1.000
_cell.length_c   1.000
_cell.angle_alpha   90.00
_cell.angle_beta   90.00
_cell.angle_gamma   90.00
#
_symmetry.space_group_name_H-M   'P 1'
#
loop_
_entity.id
_entity.type
_entity.pdbx_description
1 polymer ?
#
loop_
_entity_poly.entity_id
_entity_poly.type
_entity_poly.pdbx_seq_one_letter_code
_entity_poly.pdbx_strand_id
1 'polypeptide(L)' 'MTLDHDHDWPTRLFGALIWFAMTLALSVEVCALIGWAFGHAGRGGAIGGLLNGLFWLWVLWDSAENRR' A
#
# COMPACT_ATOMS: atom_id res chain seq x y z
N MET A 1 1.90 -26.80 -23.09
CA MET A 1 2.40 -25.71 -22.22
C MET A 1 1.29 -24.68 -21.99
N THR A 2 0.24 -25.03 -21.25
CA THR A 2 -0.97 -24.18 -21.13
C THR A 2 -1.73 -24.34 -19.80
N LEU A 3 -1.06 -24.69 -18.69
CA LEU A 3 -1.75 -24.90 -17.40
C LEU A 3 -1.03 -24.33 -16.16
N ASP A 4 0.04 -23.54 -16.33
CA ASP A 4 0.78 -22.92 -15.21
C ASP A 4 0.39 -21.46 -14.92
N HIS A 5 -0.27 -20.76 -15.86
CA HIS A 5 -0.44 -19.31 -15.76
C HIS A 5 -1.48 -18.86 -14.70
N ASP A 6 -2.33 -19.77 -14.22
CA ASP A 6 -3.41 -19.47 -13.27
C ASP A 6 -2.97 -19.64 -11.80
N HIS A 7 -1.93 -20.44 -11.55
CA HIS A 7 -1.46 -20.73 -10.19
C HIS A 7 -0.64 -19.58 -9.58
N ASP A 8 -0.11 -18.69 -10.42
CA ASP A 8 0.69 -17.53 -10.00
C ASP A 8 -0.17 -16.34 -9.54
N TRP A 9 -1.46 -16.31 -9.90
CA TRP A 9 -2.36 -15.23 -9.51
C TRP A 9 -2.52 -15.07 -7.99
N PRO A 10 -2.80 -16.13 -7.21
CA PRO A 10 -2.88 -16.00 -5.76
C PRO A 10 -1.53 -15.58 -5.16
N THR A 11 -0.42 -16.11 -5.66
CA THR A 11 0.94 -15.75 -5.19
C THR A 11 1.24 -14.27 -5.44
N ARG A 12 0.85 -13.73 -6.61
CA ARG A 12 0.97 -12.30 -6.92
C ARG A 12 0.06 -11.44 -6.04
N LEU A 13 -1.15 -11.90 -5.76
CA LEU A 13 -2.09 -11.21 -4.86
C LEU A 13 -1.54 -11.15 -3.43
N PHE A 14 -1.04 -12.26 -2.89
CA PHE A 14 -0.41 -12.30 -1.57
C PHE A 14 0.87 -11.46 -1.52
N GLY A 15 1.69 -11.51 -2.57
CA GLY A 15 2.87 -10.65 -2.70
C GLY A 15 2.50 -9.16 -2.68
N ALA A 16 1.49 -8.76 -3.44
CA ALA A 16 0.98 -7.39 -3.44
C ALA A 16 0.38 -6.98 -2.09
N LEU A 17 -0.32 -7.89 -1.40
CA LEU A 17 -0.89 -7.65 -0.07
C LEU A 17 0.18 -7.47 1.01
N ILE A 18 1.22 -8.32 1.00
CA ILE A 18 2.36 -8.19 1.91
C ILE A 18 3.09 -6.88 1.63
N TRP A 19 3.32 -6.57 0.36
CA TRP A 19 3.93 -5.30 -0.06
C TRP A 19 3.11 -4.10 0.40
N PHE A 20 1.79 -4.13 0.20
CA PHE A 20 0.85 -3.14 0.71
C PHE A 20 1.01 -2.94 2.22
N ALA A 21 0.93 -4.02 3.00
CA ALA A 21 1.04 -3.96 4.46
C ALA A 21 2.39 -3.38 4.93
N MET A 22 3.50 -3.77 4.29
CA MET A 22 4.83 -3.24 4.59
C MET A 22 4.93 -1.75 4.30
N THR A 23 4.46 -1.31 3.13
CA THR A 23 4.48 0.13 2.79
C THR A 23 3.56 0.93 3.70
N LEU A 24 2.42 0.37 4.12
CA LEU A 24 1.47 1.00 5.03
C LEU A 24 2.10 1.20 6.41
N ALA A 25 2.71 0.15 6.97
CA ALA A 25 3.42 0.21 8.24
C ALA A 25 4.54 1.25 8.19
N LEU A 26 5.38 1.22 7.15
CA LEU A 26 6.46 2.20 6.94
C LEU A 26 5.92 3.63 6.86
N SER A 27 4.84 3.86 6.11
CA SER A 27 4.22 5.18 5.95
C SER A 27 3.67 5.70 7.28
N VAL A 28 2.96 4.85 8.03
CA VAL A 28 2.44 5.20 9.36
C VAL A 28 3.57 5.52 10.32
N GLU A 29 4.64 4.75 10.35
CA GLU A 29 5.79 4.99 11.23
C GLU A 29 6.51 6.30 10.87
N VAL A 30 6.81 6.54 9.60
CA VAL A 30 7.47 7.77 9.15
C VAL A 30 6.60 8.99 9.46
N CYS A 31 5.30 8.94 9.15
CA CYS A 31 4.42 10.06 9.45
C CYS A 31 4.15 10.22 10.95
N ALA A 32 4.15 9.14 11.74
CA ALA A 32 4.07 9.22 13.20
C ALA A 32 5.35 9.83 13.80
N LEU A 33 6.54 9.51 13.27
CA LEU A 33 7.81 10.14 13.66
C LEU A 33 7.83 11.63 13.33
N ILE A 34 7.38 12.00 12.13
CA ILE A 34 7.21 13.41 11.74
C ILE A 34 6.20 14.09 12.67
N GLY A 35 5.02 13.48 12.87
CA GLY A 35 4.00 13.98 13.78
C GLY A 35 4.53 14.15 15.20
N TRP A 36 5.33 13.21 15.68
CA TRP A 36 5.98 13.27 16.99
C TRP A 36 6.93 14.46 17.10
N ALA A 37 7.73 14.75 16.06
CA ALA A 37 8.60 15.92 16.02
C ALA A 37 7.83 17.26 16.15
N PHE A 38 6.56 17.30 15.72
CA PHE A 38 5.66 18.45 15.87
C PHE A 38 4.71 18.35 17.08
N GLY A 39 4.88 17.35 17.96
CA GLY A 39 4.05 17.16 19.17
C GLY A 39 2.68 16.49 18.93
N HIS A 40 2.47 15.87 17.78
CA HIS A 40 1.21 15.27 17.31
C HIS A 40 1.41 13.88 16.68
N ALA A 41 2.05 12.96 17.41
CA ALA A 41 2.38 11.61 16.94
C ALA A 41 1.16 10.83 16.41
N GLY A 42 0.02 10.87 17.12
CA GLY A 42 -1.20 10.15 16.72
C GLY A 42 -1.83 10.67 15.41
N ARG A 43 -1.81 11.99 15.18
CA ARG A 43 -2.30 12.59 13.92
C ARG A 43 -1.36 12.28 12.76
N GLY A 44 -0.05 12.27 13.01
CA GLY A 44 0.95 11.90 12.01
C GLY A 44 0.70 10.50 11.44
N GLY A 45 0.54 9.50 12.30
CA GLY A 45 0.25 8.13 11.86
C GLY A 45 -1.05 8.02 11.05
N ALA A 46 -2.12 8.71 11.46
CA ALA A 46 -3.39 8.72 10.73
C ALA A 46 -3.26 9.31 9.32
N ILE A 47 -2.51 10.40 9.16
CA ILE A 47 -2.23 11.01 7.85
C ILE A 47 -1.40 10.07 6.97
N GLY A 48 -0.39 9.41 7.54
CA GLY A 48 0.44 8.43 6.81
C GLY A 48 -0.35 7.23 6.31
N GLY A 49 -1.29 6.73 7.10
CA GLY A 49 -2.21 5.65 6.68
C GLY A 49 -3.15 6.08 5.55
N LEU A 50 -3.75 7.27 5.67
CA LEU A 50 -4.64 7.83 4.64
C LEU A 50 -3.92 8.06 3.30
N LEU A 51 -2.73 8.66 3.33
CA LEU A 51 -1.96 8.93 2.11
C LEU A 51 -1.53 7.63 1.41
N ASN A 52 -1.10 6.63 2.18
CA ASN A 52 -0.74 5.33 1.60
C ASN A 52 -1.96 4.64 0.98
N GLY A 53 -3.12 4.66 1.66
CA GLY A 53 -4.37 4.13 1.12
C GLY A 53 -4.78 4.81 -0.18
N LEU A 54 -4.71 6.14 -0.26
CA LEU A 54 -5.00 6.91 -1.47
C LEU A 54 -4.04 6.59 -2.62
N PHE A 55 -2.74 6.46 -2.31
CA PHE A 55 -1.72 6.09 -3.28
C PHE A 55 -2.02 4.73 -3.92
N TRP A 56 -2.32 3.71 -3.10
CA TRP A 56 -2.65 2.38 -3.62
C TRP A 56 -3.97 2.34 -4.39
N LEU A 57 -4.95 3.14 -3.97
CA LEU A 57 -6.21 3.26 -4.69
C LEU A 57 -5.99 3.86 -6.09
N TRP A 58 -5.10 4.85 -6.20
CA TRP A 58 -4.66 5.39 -7.48
C TRP A 58 -3.88 4.37 -8.33
N VAL A 59 -2.94 3.62 -7.74
CA VAL A 59 -2.18 2.57 -8.44
C VAL A 59 -3.10 1.48 -8.99
N LEU A 60 -4.09 1.06 -8.22
CA LEU A 60 -5.09 0.08 -8.65
C LEU A 60 -5.98 0.62 -9.77
N TRP A 61 -6.36 1.89 -9.68
CA TRP A 61 -7.12 2.57 -10.72
C TRP A 61 -6.35 2.65 -12.04
N ASP A 62 -5.10 3.15 -12.01
CA ASP A 62 -4.22 3.23 -13.16
C ASP A 62 -3.98 1.84 -13.80
N SER A 63 -3.74 0.83 -12.95
CA SER A 63 -3.58 -0.56 -13.40
C SER A 63 -4.84 -1.14 -14.04
N ALA A 64 -6.03 -0.64 -13.70
CA ALA A 64 -7.29 -1.05 -14.30
C ALA A 64 -7.58 -0.29 -15.61
N GLU A 65 -7.20 0.98 -15.69
CA GLU A 65 -7.30 1.82 -16.88
C GLU A 65 -6.35 1.32 -17.99
N ASN A 66 -5.09 1.03 -17.65
CA ASN A 66 -4.09 0.50 -18.59
C ASN A 66 -4.40 -0.92 -19.12
N ARG A 67 -5.45 -1.59 -18.63
CA ARG A 67 -5.94 -2.88 -19.17
C ARG A 67 -7.10 -2.74 -20.17
N ARG A 68 -7.63 -1.53 -20.38
CA ARG A 68 -8.66 -1.24 -21.41
C ARG A 68 -8.01 -0.83 -22.72
#